data_AF-A0A7C3Y9Z5-F1
#
_entry.id   AF-A0A7C3Y9Z5-F1
#
_cell.length_a   1.000
_cell.length_b   1.000
_cell.length_c   1.000
_cell.angle_alpha   90.00
_cell.angle_beta   90.00
_cell.angle_gamma   90.00
#
_symmetry.space_group_name_H-M   'P 1'
#
loop_
_entity.id
_entity.type
_entity.pdbx_description
1 polymer ?
#
loop_
_entity_poly.entity_id
_entity_poly.type
_entity_poly.pdbx_seq_one_letter_code
_entity_poly.pdbx_strand_id
1 'polypeptide(L)'
;MFIRESAMTSLVSTPIIVFILSLAAGAVLYAVGGRISPPSKGSKGKSSPYACGEDLPPIKTSLSVKLFNYAALFLVLDVISIMLALSMGVSTSAVPMVGMLAVTYIIIVLLSISLLLRGV
;
A
#
# COMPACT_ATOMS: atom_id res chain seq x y z
N MET A 1 3.61 38.64 9.60
CA MET A 1 4.14 37.40 10.20
C MET A 1 3.09 36.28 10.15
N PHE A 2 1.86 36.51 10.63
CA PHE A 2 0.72 35.57 10.54
C PHE A 2 0.40 35.04 9.12
N ILE A 3 0.44 35.89 8.08
CA ILE A 3 0.11 35.47 6.70
C ILE A 3 1.13 34.46 6.12
N ARG A 4 2.39 34.52 6.56
CA ARG A 4 3.43 33.60 6.09
C ARG A 4 3.25 32.20 6.71
N GLU A 5 2.78 32.15 7.95
CA GLU A 5 2.52 30.90 8.66
C GLU A 5 1.32 30.17 8.07
N SER A 6 0.23 30.89 7.77
CA SER A 6 -0.96 30.33 7.11
C SER A 6 -0.71 29.89 5.66
N ALA A 7 0.14 30.61 4.92
CA ALA A 7 0.51 30.22 3.56
C ALA A 7 1.38 28.95 3.57
N MET A 8 2.33 28.86 4.50
CA MET A 8 3.19 27.67 4.65
C MET A 8 2.38 26.43 5.03
N THR A 9 1.43 26.55 5.97
CA THR A 9 0.56 25.42 6.35
C THR A 9 -0.32 24.98 5.18
N SER A 10 -0.91 25.91 4.42
CA SER A 10 -1.70 25.55 3.23
C SER A 10 -0.88 24.85 2.13
N LEU A 11 0.40 25.18 2.00
CA LEU A 11 1.29 24.58 1.00
C LEU A 11 1.67 23.15 1.39
N VAL A 12 2.05 22.94 2.65
CA VAL A 12 2.42 21.62 3.19
C VAL A 12 1.21 20.69 3.34
N SER A 13 -0.01 21.22 3.40
CA SER A 13 -1.23 20.40 3.43
C SER A 13 -1.64 19.80 2.08
N THR A 14 -0.96 20.15 0.97
CA THR A 14 -1.29 19.57 -0.34
C THR A 14 -0.72 18.14 -0.46
N PRO A 15 -1.51 17.14 -0.89
CA PRO A 15 -1.09 15.74 -0.90
C PRO A 15 0.14 15.49 -1.79
N ILE A 16 0.26 16.25 -2.88
CA ILE A 16 1.39 16.18 -3.82
C ILE A 16 2.69 16.61 -3.15
N ILE A 17 2.67 17.71 -2.37
CA ILE A 17 3.88 18.21 -1.70
C ILE A 17 4.30 17.26 -0.59
N VAL A 18 3.35 16.73 0.19
CA VAL A 18 3.65 15.71 1.22
C VAL A 18 4.28 14.46 0.59
N PHE A 19 3.75 14.00 -0.55
CA PHE A 19 4.30 12.85 -1.27
C PHE A 19 5.73 13.10 -1.78
N ILE A 20 6.00 14.28 -2.36
CA ILE A 20 7.34 14.65 -2.81
C ILE A 20 8.29 14.73 -1.61
N LEU A 21 7.86 15.34 -0.50
CA LEU A 21 8.67 15.45 0.71
C LEU A 21 8.98 14.08 1.33
N SER A 22 8.03 13.15 1.35
CA SER A 22 8.27 11.80 1.89
C SER A 22 9.24 10.99 1.04
N LEU A 23 9.12 11.07 -0.30
CA LEU A 23 10.08 10.52 -1.24
C LEU A 23 11.47 11.13 -1.07
N ALA A 24 11.55 12.46 -0.96
CA ALA A 24 12.80 13.17 -0.75
C ALA A 24 13.45 12.75 0.58
N ALA A 25 12.66 12.66 1.66
CA ALA A 25 13.14 12.19 2.96
C ALA A 25 13.70 10.77 2.87
N GLY A 26 12.98 9.83 2.24
CA GLY A 26 13.46 8.47 2.01
C GLY A 26 14.75 8.42 1.19
N ALA A 27 14.84 9.21 0.12
CA ALA A 27 16.03 9.31 -0.73
C ALA A 27 17.24 9.88 0.02
N VAL A 28 17.03 10.91 0.85
CA VAL A 28 18.09 11.48 1.71
C VAL A 28 18.57 10.45 2.72
N LEU A 29 17.66 9.75 3.40
CA LEU A 29 18.03 8.69 4.34
C LEU A 29 18.81 7.57 3.66
N TYR A 30 18.40 7.15 2.46
CA TYR A 30 19.11 6.16 1.68
C TYR A 30 20.51 6.63 1.26
N ALA A 31 20.63 7.86 0.76
CA ALA A 31 21.90 8.43 0.33
C ALA A 31 22.86 8.62 1.50
N VAL A 32 22.39 9.20 2.62
CA VAL A 32 23.19 9.38 3.83
C VAL A 32 23.59 8.03 4.43
N GLY A 33 22.65 7.10 4.54
CA GLY A 33 22.92 5.73 5.00
C GLY A 33 23.96 5.03 4.16
N GLY A 34 23.86 5.11 2.82
CA GLY A 34 24.84 4.54 1.89
C GLY A 34 26.22 5.19 1.98
N ARG A 35 26.31 6.49 2.33
CA ARG A 35 27.59 7.21 2.48
C ARG A 35 28.28 6.97 3.81
N ILE A 36 27.51 6.80 4.89
CA ILE A 36 28.05 6.52 6.23
C ILE A 36 28.40 5.03 6.40
N SER A 37 27.77 4.15 5.61
CA SER A 37 27.99 2.71 5.69
C SER A 37 29.45 2.32 5.42
N PRO A 38 30.03 1.39 6.21
CA PRO A 38 31.35 0.84 5.93
C PRO A 38 31.41 0.20 4.53
N PRO A 39 32.55 0.32 3.82
CA PRO A 39 32.69 -0.29 2.50
C PRO A 39 32.54 -1.82 2.60
N SER A 40 31.61 -2.36 1.81
CA SER A 40 31.42 -3.82 1.74
C SER A 40 32.54 -4.45 0.92
N LYS A 41 33.38 -5.28 1.55
CA LYS A 41 34.22 -6.24 0.82
C LYS A 41 33.29 -7.23 0.11
N GLY A 42 33.12 -7.08 -1.21
CA GLY A 42 32.29 -7.95 -2.02
C GLY A 42 32.82 -9.37 -2.00
N SER A 43 32.14 -10.27 -1.28
CA SER A 43 32.37 -11.71 -1.37
C SER A 43 31.10 -12.36 -1.91
N LYS A 44 31.26 -13.42 -2.71
CA LYS A 44 30.13 -14.14 -3.32
C LYS A 44 29.11 -14.61 -2.27
N GLY A 45 29.60 -15.00 -1.08
CA GLY A 45 28.78 -15.42 0.07
C GLY A 45 27.97 -14.30 0.74
N LYS A 46 28.34 -13.02 0.59
CA LYS A 46 27.54 -11.89 1.13
C LYS A 46 26.35 -11.54 0.25
N SER A 47 26.45 -11.83 -1.04
CA SER A 47 25.38 -11.63 -2.01
C SER A 47 24.50 -12.85 -2.20
N SER A 48 24.88 -14.01 -1.64
CA SER A 48 24.07 -15.22 -1.70
C SER A 48 22.98 -15.21 -0.63
N PRO A 49 21.82 -15.84 -0.89
CA PRO A 49 20.79 -16.06 0.14
C PRO A 49 21.36 -16.80 1.34
N TYR A 50 20.89 -16.45 2.55
CA TYR A 50 21.25 -17.20 3.74
C TYR A 50 20.53 -18.55 3.73
N ALA A 51 21.31 -19.63 3.78
CA ALA A 51 20.78 -20.99 3.79
C ALA A 51 21.40 -21.80 4.95
N CYS A 52 21.35 -21.24 6.17
CA CYS A 52 21.90 -21.89 7.37
C CYS A 52 23.39 -22.29 7.26
N GLY A 53 24.16 -21.62 6.41
CA GLY A 53 25.56 -21.93 6.13
C GLY A 53 25.79 -22.97 5.03
N GLU A 54 24.72 -23.51 4.44
CA GLU A 54 24.79 -24.42 3.29
C GLU A 54 24.94 -23.63 1.98
N ASP A 55 25.69 -24.17 1.02
CA ASP A 55 25.81 -23.60 -0.34
C ASP A 55 24.66 -24.11 -1.21
N LEU A 56 23.46 -23.62 -0.92
CA LEU A 56 22.25 -23.93 -1.67
C LEU A 56 22.04 -22.89 -2.77
N PRO A 57 21.74 -23.30 -4.01
CA PRO A 57 21.39 -22.36 -5.07
C PRO A 57 20.09 -21.61 -4.69
N PRO A 58 19.86 -20.39 -5.21
CA PRO A 58 18.60 -19.68 -5.01
C PRO A 58 17.45 -20.47 -5.64
N ILE A 59 16.64 -21.14 -4.82
CA ILE A 59 15.48 -21.89 -5.29
C ILE A 59 14.24 -21.01 -5.17
N LYS A 60 13.51 -20.85 -6.27
CA LYS A 60 12.14 -20.33 -6.23
C LYS A 60 11.21 -21.48 -5.85
N THR A 61 10.91 -21.62 -4.58
CA THR A 61 9.96 -22.63 -4.09
C THR A 61 8.53 -22.11 -4.21
N SER A 62 7.60 -22.99 -4.57
CA SER A 62 6.18 -22.68 -4.49
C SER A 62 5.79 -22.61 -3.01
N LEU A 63 5.60 -21.40 -2.51
CA LEU A 63 5.15 -21.16 -1.15
C LEU A 63 3.64 -21.43 -1.07
N SER A 64 3.23 -22.36 -0.21
CA SER A 64 1.83 -22.55 0.12
C SER A 64 1.39 -21.49 1.13
N VAL A 65 0.56 -20.54 0.69
CA VAL A 65 0.05 -19.46 1.53
C VAL A 65 -1.21 -19.92 2.24
N LYS A 66 -1.06 -20.42 3.47
CA LYS A 66 -2.18 -20.92 4.29
C LYS A 66 -3.27 -19.88 4.57
N LEU A 67 -2.93 -18.59 4.52
CA LEU A 67 -3.83 -17.47 4.80
C LEU A 67 -4.35 -16.77 3.53
N PHE A 68 -4.32 -17.45 2.39
CA PHE A 68 -4.77 -16.86 1.12
C PHE A 68 -6.22 -16.33 1.20
N ASN A 69 -7.12 -17.11 1.79
CA ASN A 69 -8.53 -16.71 1.94
C ASN A 69 -8.67 -15.47 2.84
N TYR A 70 -7.83 -15.33 3.87
CA TYR A 70 -7.80 -14.14 4.72
C TYR A 70 -7.29 -12.92 3.95
N ALA A 71 -6.25 -13.06 3.14
CA ALA A 71 -5.75 -11.99 2.29
C ALA A 71 -6.79 -11.54 1.24
N ALA A 72 -7.52 -12.50 0.65
CA ALA A 72 -8.61 -12.21 -0.27
C ALA A 72 -9.77 -11.46 0.42
N LEU A 73 -10.15 -11.90 1.62
CA LEU A 73 -11.18 -11.23 2.42
C LEU A 73 -10.75 -9.82 2.84
N PHE A 74 -9.49 -9.64 3.25
CA PHE A 74 -8.93 -8.32 3.55
C PHE A 74 -9.04 -7.38 2.34
N LEU A 75 -8.67 -7.85 1.14
CA LEU A 75 -8.77 -7.05 -0.09
C LEU A 75 -10.23 -6.61 -0.36
N VAL A 76 -11.18 -7.53 -0.25
CA VAL A 76 -12.61 -7.24 -0.45
C VAL A 76 -13.11 -6.18 0.54
N LEU A 77 -12.74 -6.30 1.82
CA LEU A 77 -13.11 -5.34 2.86
C LEU A 77 -12.41 -3.98 2.71
N ASP A 78 -11.16 -3.96 2.26
CA ASP A 78 -10.39 -2.73 2.04
C ASP A 78 -11.00 -1.89 0.90
N VAL A 79 -11.31 -2.54 -0.24
CA VAL A 79 -11.93 -1.88 -1.39
C VAL A 79 -13.28 -1.26 -1.02
N ILE A 80 -14.17 -2.00 -0.33
CA ILE A 80 -15.47 -1.44 0.06
C ILE A 80 -15.32 -0.30 1.07
N SER A 81 -14.38 -0.40 2.02
CA SER A 81 -14.15 0.62 3.04
C SER A 81 -13.76 1.94 2.39
N ILE A 82 -12.81 1.92 1.45
CA ILE A 82 -12.37 3.12 0.72
C ILE A 82 -13.50 3.65 -0.17
N MET A 83 -14.18 2.79 -0.94
CA MET A 83 -15.27 3.20 -1.83
C MET A 83 -16.43 3.86 -1.06
N LEU A 84 -16.83 3.28 0.07
CA LEU A 84 -17.92 3.81 0.89
C LEU A 84 -17.50 5.13 1.55
N ALA A 85 -16.30 5.19 2.11
CA ALA A 85 -15.77 6.42 2.73
C ALA A 85 -15.72 7.60 1.75
N LEU A 86 -15.28 7.36 0.51
CA LEU A 86 -15.26 8.39 -0.54
C LEU A 86 -16.67 8.78 -1.01
N SER A 87 -17.65 7.86 -0.93
CA SER A 87 -19.03 8.14 -1.34
C SER A 87 -19.81 8.98 -0.32
N MET A 88 -19.46 8.97 0.98
CA MET A 88 -20.26 9.64 2.01
C MET A 88 -20.26 11.19 1.94
N GLY A 89 -19.28 11.79 1.24
CA GLY A 89 -19.17 13.24 1.08
C GLY A 89 -20.00 13.84 -0.05
N VAL A 90 -20.70 13.02 -0.84
CA VAL A 90 -21.42 13.46 -2.04
C VAL A 90 -22.91 13.21 -1.89
N SER A 91 -23.73 14.23 -2.12
CA SER A 91 -25.19 14.06 -2.17
C SER A 91 -25.57 13.18 -3.36
N THR A 92 -26.16 12.03 -3.07
CA THR A 92 -26.63 11.06 -4.08
C THR A 92 -27.75 11.63 -4.96
N SER A 93 -28.50 12.63 -4.46
CA SER A 93 -29.49 13.36 -5.24
C SER A 93 -28.86 14.35 -6.23
N ALA A 94 -27.69 14.90 -5.91
CA ALA A 94 -26.98 15.83 -6.79
C ALA A 94 -26.20 15.10 -7.89
N VAL A 95 -25.61 13.93 -7.57
CA VAL A 95 -24.86 13.12 -8.52
C VAL A 95 -25.34 11.66 -8.45
N PRO A 96 -26.40 11.29 -9.19
CA PRO A 96 -27.02 9.96 -9.10
C PRO A 96 -26.05 8.84 -9.52
N MET A 97 -25.05 9.15 -10.34
CA MET A 97 -24.00 8.22 -10.74
C MET A 97 -23.20 7.67 -9.53
N VAL A 98 -22.95 8.50 -8.51
CA VAL A 98 -22.23 8.07 -7.30
C VAL A 98 -23.03 7.04 -6.52
N GLY A 99 -24.35 7.27 -6.38
CA GLY A 99 -25.25 6.31 -5.75
C GLY A 99 -25.31 4.98 -6.51
N MET A 100 -25.39 5.04 -7.85
CA MET A 100 -25.38 3.84 -8.69
C MET A 100 -24.08 3.05 -8.52
N LEU A 101 -22.93 3.72 -8.60
CA LEU A 101 -21.62 3.09 -8.40
C LEU A 101 -21.50 2.46 -7.01
N ALA A 102 -21.88 3.19 -5.95
CA ALA A 102 -21.85 2.67 -4.58
C ALA A 102 -22.66 1.38 -4.44
N VAL A 103 -23.88 1.34 -4.99
CA VAL A 103 -24.73 0.13 -4.98
C VAL A 103 -24.08 -1.00 -5.78
N THR A 104 -23.54 -0.73 -6.98
CA THR A 104 -22.85 -1.75 -7.79
C THR A 104 -21.67 -2.37 -7.04
N TYR A 105 -20.85 -1.55 -6.38
CA TYR A 105 -19.72 -2.04 -5.59
C TYR A 105 -20.16 -2.88 -4.38
N ILE A 106 -21.24 -2.50 -3.69
CA ILE A 106 -21.80 -3.30 -2.60
C ILE A 106 -22.23 -4.68 -3.12
N ILE A 107 -22.89 -4.75 -4.28
CA ILE A 107 -23.33 -6.02 -4.88
C ILE A 107 -22.13 -6.90 -5.23
N ILE A 108 -21.09 -6.33 -5.87
CA ILE A 108 -19.86 -7.06 -6.22
C ILE A 108 -19.23 -7.65 -4.96
N VAL A 109 -19.14 -6.87 -3.88
CA VAL A 109 -18.54 -7.30 -2.61
C VAL A 109 -19.34 -8.43 -1.96
N LEU A 110 -20.67 -8.33 -1.91
CA LEU A 110 -21.52 -9.40 -1.40
C LEU A 110 -21.34 -10.70 -2.21
N LEU A 111 -21.20 -10.57 -3.54
CA LEU A 111 -20.94 -11.71 -4.42
C LEU A 111 -19.55 -12.30 -4.17
N SER A 112 -18.52 -11.46 -4.02
CA SER A 112 -17.16 -11.90 -3.68
C SER A 112 -17.12 -12.64 -2.34
N ILE A 113 -17.78 -12.11 -1.30
CA ILE A 113 -17.88 -12.77 0.01
C ILE A 113 -18.61 -14.12 -0.13
N SER A 114 -19.71 -14.17 -0.86
CA SER A 114 -20.46 -15.41 -1.10
C SER A 114 -19.64 -16.48 -1.82
N LEU A 115 -18.85 -16.08 -2.83
CA LEU A 115 -17.93 -16.99 -3.53
C LEU A 115 -16.81 -17.48 -2.62
N LEU A 116 -16.20 -16.60 -1.82
CA LEU A 116 -15.15 -16.97 -0.88
C LEU A 116 -15.67 -17.93 0.19
N LEU A 117 -16.88 -17.70 0.72
CA LEU A 117 -17.50 -18.60 1.70
C LEU A 117 -17.90 -19.96 1.12
N ARG A 118 -18.18 -20.05 -0.19
CA ARG A 118 -18.48 -21.31 -0.88
C ARG A 118 -17.24 -22.11 -1.28
N GLY A 119 -16.11 -21.44 -1.49
CA GLY A 119 -14.84 -22.06 -1.88
C GLY A 119 -13.94 -22.47 -0.70
N VAL A 120 -14.39 -22.23 0.54
CA VAL A 120 -13.83 -22.77 1.80
C VAL A 120 -14.52 -24.09 2.09
#